data_AF-A0A2W7QJD0-F1
#
_entry.id   AF-A0A2W7QJD0-F1
#
_cell.length_a   1.000
_cell.length_b   1.000
_cell.length_c   1.000
_cell.angle_alpha   90.00
_cell.angle_beta   90.00
_cell.angle_gamma   90.00
#
_symmetry.space_group_name_H-M   'P 1'
#
loop_
_entity.id
_entity.type
_entity.pdbx_description
1 polymer ?
#
loop_
_entity_poly.entity_id
_entity_poly.type
_entity_poly.pdbx_seq_one_letter_code
_entity_poly.pdbx_strand_id
1 'polypeptide(L)'
;MLYFLKHKLVLFATPKAGSTALEHALAPLADIVLQGDPRIKHCTFQRYKWRMEKFIQIFEEDAPQTAALIRHPEDWLGSWFRFRHGSWLEGTPRSTRGLSFDQFVEGYLAEKQPAFAAVGQQAKFLTHPKTGETVDHLFRYEAMPEFVAFLEARLGTAITLERQNVSPNHHISLSPALRQRLEQHYAEDYALYASARGGGAR
;
A
#
# COMPACT_ATOMS: atom_id res chain seq x y z
N MET A 1 -0.04 10.50 1.87
CA MET A 1 1.36 10.42 2.32
C MET A 1 1.57 11.54 3.32
N LEU A 2 2.20 11.24 4.46
CA LEU A 2 2.33 12.17 5.59
C LEU A 2 3.80 12.41 5.90
N TYR A 3 4.17 13.65 6.19
CA TYR A 3 5.52 14.03 6.59
C TYR A 3 5.50 14.57 8.01
N PHE A 4 6.45 14.12 8.82
CA PHE A 4 6.69 14.56 10.19
C PHE A 4 8.13 15.04 10.26
N LEU A 5 8.35 16.32 9.97
CA LEU A 5 9.67 16.95 9.87
C LEU A 5 10.42 16.83 11.20
N LYS A 6 9.78 17.25 12.30
CA LYS A 6 10.35 17.15 13.66
C LYS A 6 10.77 15.72 14.02
N HIS A 7 10.02 14.73 13.53
CA HIS A 7 10.26 13.32 13.80
C HIS A 7 11.10 12.63 12.73
N LYS A 8 11.61 13.36 11.73
CA LYS A 8 12.37 12.85 10.58
C LYS A 8 11.73 11.57 10.02
N LEU A 9 10.42 11.61 9.76
CA LEU A 9 9.64 10.45 9.30
C LEU A 9 8.70 10.80 8.14
N VAL A 10 8.62 9.92 7.15
CA VAL A 10 7.65 9.98 6.05
C VAL A 10 6.86 8.69 5.97
N LEU A 11 5.53 8.81 5.99
CA LEU A 11 4.62 7.69 5.86
C LEU A 11 4.06 7.61 4.43
N PHE A 12 4.42 6.54 3.74
CA PHE A 12 3.91 6.24 2.42
C PHE A 12 2.47 5.77 2.50
N ALA A 13 1.65 6.27 1.58
CA ALA A 13 0.30 5.77 1.38
C ALA A 13 0.32 4.72 0.27
N THR A 14 0.74 3.49 0.57
CA THR A 14 0.68 2.37 -0.38
C THR A 14 -0.78 2.14 -0.81
N PRO A 15 -1.11 2.14 -2.12
CA PRO A 15 -2.47 1.90 -2.57
C PRO A 15 -3.03 0.62 -1.97
N LYS A 16 -4.22 0.68 -1.35
CA LYS A 16 -4.93 -0.46 -0.75
C LYS A 16 -4.22 -1.22 0.38
N ALA A 17 -3.06 -0.74 0.83
CA ALA A 17 -2.39 -1.17 2.06
C ALA A 17 -2.22 -0.01 3.08
N GLY A 18 -2.41 1.24 2.65
CA GLY A 18 -2.57 2.39 3.55
C GLY A 18 -3.93 2.39 4.22
N SER A 19 -3.96 2.46 5.55
CA SER A 19 -5.20 2.53 6.33
C SER A 19 -5.75 3.95 6.33
N THR A 20 -6.98 4.12 5.84
CA THR A 20 -7.70 5.39 5.89
C THR A 20 -7.87 5.87 7.33
N ALA A 21 -8.15 4.96 8.28
CA ALA A 21 -8.22 5.28 9.70
C ALA A 21 -6.90 5.86 10.25
N LEU A 22 -5.77 5.28 9.83
CA LEU A 22 -4.44 5.76 10.22
C LEU A 22 -4.16 7.15 9.65
N GLU A 23 -4.51 7.37 8.38
CA GLU A 23 -4.36 8.69 7.75
C GLU A 23 -5.19 9.76 8.47
N HIS A 24 -6.44 9.48 8.84
CA HIS A 24 -7.26 10.42 9.59
C HIS A 24 -6.71 10.73 10.98
N ALA A 25 -6.22 9.71 11.71
CA ALA A 25 -5.64 9.90 13.03
C ALA A 25 -4.33 10.69 13.00
N LEU A 26 -3.53 10.51 11.95
CA LEU A 26 -2.18 11.07 11.86
C LEU A 26 -2.10 12.40 11.09
N ALA A 27 -3.05 12.70 10.20
CA ALA A 27 -3.02 13.93 9.41
C ALA A 27 -2.94 15.21 10.27
N PRO A 28 -3.64 15.33 11.43
CA PRO A 28 -3.52 16.49 12.30
C PRO A 28 -2.13 16.66 12.94
N LEU A 29 -1.33 15.58 12.99
CA LEU A 29 0.01 15.58 13.58
C LEU A 29 1.12 15.81 12.54
N ALA A 30 0.79 15.77 11.25
CA ALA A 30 1.75 15.86 10.16
C ALA A 30 1.99 17.31 9.72
N ASP A 31 3.24 17.65 9.44
CA ASP A 31 3.63 18.96 8.91
C ASP A 31 3.21 19.13 7.44
N ILE A 32 3.20 18.02 6.67
CA ILE A 32 2.74 18.00 5.28
C ILE A 32 1.83 16.80 5.05
N VAL A 33 0.65 17.06 4.49
CA VAL A 33 -0.35 16.05 4.14
C VAL A 33 -0.58 16.04 2.63
N LEU A 34 -0.15 14.97 1.95
CA LEU A 34 -0.48 14.71 0.55
C LEU A 34 -1.68 13.76 0.47
N GLN A 35 -2.86 14.33 0.23
CA GLN A 35 -4.16 13.64 0.23
C GLN A 35 -5.04 14.03 -0.98
N GLY A 36 -6.19 13.36 -1.14
CA GLY A 36 -7.15 13.65 -2.20
C GLY A 36 -6.82 12.92 -3.52
N ASP A 37 -6.10 13.57 -4.44
CA ASP A 37 -5.82 13.00 -5.76
C ASP A 37 -4.87 11.79 -5.65
N PRO A 38 -5.27 10.60 -6.15
CA PRO A 38 -4.43 9.41 -6.11
C PRO A 38 -3.02 9.60 -6.70
N ARG A 39 -2.86 10.45 -7.71
CA ARG A 39 -1.57 10.76 -8.37
C ARG A 39 -0.64 11.59 -7.50
N ILE A 40 -1.18 12.24 -6.48
CA ILE A 40 -0.45 13.04 -5.48
C ILE A 40 -0.23 12.20 -4.22
N LYS A 41 -1.29 11.58 -3.71
CA LYS A 41 -1.28 10.77 -2.48
C LYS A 41 -0.38 9.54 -2.58
N HIS A 42 -0.46 8.80 -3.69
CA HIS A 42 0.28 7.57 -3.92
C HIS A 42 1.58 7.87 -4.66
N CYS A 43 2.50 8.56 -3.98
CA CYS A 43 3.83 8.81 -4.49
C CYS A 43 4.68 7.54 -4.38
N THR A 44 5.16 7.03 -5.52
CA THR A 44 6.07 5.87 -5.56
C THR A 44 7.40 6.21 -4.89
N PHE A 45 8.11 5.19 -4.40
CA PHE A 45 9.42 5.36 -3.77
C PHE A 45 10.41 6.06 -4.71
N GLN A 46 10.41 5.69 -6.00
CA GLN A 46 11.21 6.39 -7.01
C GLN A 46 10.90 7.88 -7.11
N ARG A 47 9.61 8.26 -7.15
CA ARG A 47 9.20 9.66 -7.24
C ARG A 47 9.52 10.41 -5.94
N TYR A 48 9.42 9.75 -4.80
CA TYR A 48 9.87 10.30 -3.52
C TYR A 48 11.36 10.66 -3.56
N LYS A 49 12.24 9.69 -3.88
CA LYS A 49 13.70 9.92 -3.94
C LYS A 49 14.08 11.06 -4.88
N TRP A 50 13.43 11.14 -6.04
CA TRP A 50 13.79 12.15 -7.05
C TRP A 50 13.22 13.54 -6.76
N ARG A 51 12.00 13.65 -6.23
CA ARG A 51 11.31 14.95 -6.09
C ARG A 51 11.13 15.35 -4.64
N MET A 52 10.53 14.47 -3.85
CA MET A 52 10.09 14.82 -2.50
C MET A 52 11.27 14.90 -1.53
N GLU A 53 12.17 13.91 -1.53
CA GLU A 53 13.36 13.95 -0.68
C GLU A 53 14.21 15.19 -0.95
N LYS A 54 14.38 15.55 -2.23
CA LYS A 54 15.09 16.77 -2.63
C LYS A 54 14.41 18.05 -2.18
N PHE A 55 13.08 18.07 -2.16
CA PHE A 55 12.32 19.19 -1.60
C PHE A 55 12.47 19.29 -0.08
N ILE A 56 12.43 18.16 0.64
CA ILE A 56 12.58 18.15 2.10
C ILE A 56 14.00 18.52 2.53
N GLN A 57 15.01 18.14 1.75
CA GLN A 57 16.43 18.50 1.98
C GLN A 57 16.71 20.02 1.93
N ILE A 58 15.72 20.85 1.56
CA ILE A 58 15.80 22.31 1.68
C ILE A 58 15.62 22.75 3.15
N PHE A 59 14.87 21.99 3.94
CA PHE A 59 14.51 22.32 5.32
C PHE A 59 15.31 21.53 6.37
N GLU A 60 15.81 20.34 6.01
CA GLU A 60 16.52 19.41 6.89
C GLU A 60 17.79 18.90 6.19
N GLU A 61 18.91 18.78 6.92
CA GLU A 61 20.16 18.25 6.34
C GLU A 61 20.04 16.75 5.99
N ASP A 62 19.38 15.98 6.86
CA ASP A 62 19.19 14.54 6.68
C ASP A 62 17.85 14.25 6.00
N ALA A 63 17.85 13.24 5.11
CA ALA A 63 16.59 12.71 4.59
C ALA A 63 15.79 12.02 5.72
N PRO A 64 14.49 12.29 5.86
CA PRO A 64 13.63 11.55 6.78
C PRO A 64 13.65 10.05 6.50
N GLN A 65 13.54 9.25 7.57
CA GLN A 65 13.29 7.82 7.43
C GLN A 65 11.89 7.60 6.85
N THR A 66 11.75 6.54 6.08
CA THR A 66 10.53 6.18 5.37
C THR A 66 9.87 4.96 6.01
N ALA A 67 8.55 5.00 6.12
CA ALA A 67 7.77 3.89 6.62
C ALA A 67 6.53 3.63 5.77
N ALA A 68 6.17 2.36 5.63
CA ALA A 68 5.01 1.95 4.84
C ALA A 68 4.39 0.65 5.37
N LEU A 69 3.14 0.44 4.96
CA LEU A 69 2.48 -0.86 5.07
C LEU A 69 2.48 -1.57 3.71
N ILE A 70 2.65 -2.89 3.75
CA ILE A 70 2.47 -3.80 2.63
C ILE A 70 1.48 -4.90 3.01
N ARG A 71 0.71 -5.38 2.05
CA ARG A 71 -0.28 -6.44 2.27
C ARG A 71 0.09 -7.69 1.49
N HIS A 72 -0.31 -8.87 1.98
CA HIS A 72 -0.09 -10.12 1.24
C HIS A 72 -0.64 -9.96 -0.20
N PRO A 73 0.10 -10.36 -1.25
CA PRO A 73 -0.28 -10.02 -2.63
C PRO A 73 -1.71 -10.44 -3.01
N GLU A 74 -2.17 -11.63 -2.59
CA GLU A 74 -3.55 -12.07 -2.80
C GLU A 74 -4.57 -11.17 -2.09
N ASP A 75 -4.31 -10.82 -0.82
CA ASP A 75 -5.22 -10.01 -0.03
C ASP A 75 -5.26 -8.55 -0.55
N TRP A 76 -4.15 -8.08 -1.09
CA TRP A 76 -4.03 -6.79 -1.77
C TRP A 76 -4.85 -6.75 -3.07
N LEU A 77 -4.72 -7.77 -3.91
CA LEU A 77 -5.55 -7.95 -5.10
C LEU A 77 -7.03 -8.07 -4.74
N GLY A 78 -7.36 -8.79 -3.67
CA GLY A 78 -8.72 -8.88 -3.16
C GLY A 78 -9.29 -7.52 -2.69
N SER A 79 -8.44 -6.68 -2.10
CA SER A 79 -8.79 -5.30 -1.73
C SER A 79 -9.12 -4.44 -2.95
N TRP A 80 -8.37 -4.60 -4.04
CA TRP A 80 -8.65 -3.95 -5.31
C TRP A 80 -9.91 -4.47 -5.98
N PHE A 81 -10.09 -5.79 -6.01
CA PHE A 81 -11.26 -6.43 -6.60
C PHE A 81 -12.55 -5.92 -5.95
N ARG A 82 -12.61 -5.86 -4.61
CA ARG A 82 -13.75 -5.29 -3.87
C ARG A 82 -13.92 -3.80 -4.14
N PHE A 83 -12.83 -3.04 -4.17
CA PHE A 83 -12.90 -1.60 -4.47
C PHE A 83 -13.48 -1.36 -5.88
N ARG A 84 -13.10 -2.17 -6.86
CA ARG A 84 -13.61 -2.07 -8.23
C ARG A 84 -15.02 -2.64 -8.43
N HIS A 85 -15.57 -3.29 -7.41
CA HIS A 85 -16.95 -3.77 -7.38
C HIS A 85 -17.95 -2.69 -6.94
N GLY A 86 -17.45 -1.57 -6.41
CA GLY A 86 -18.26 -0.44 -5.95
C GLY A 86 -19.18 0.13 -7.03
N SER A 87 -20.37 0.58 -6.63
CA SER A 87 -21.37 1.16 -7.55
C SER A 87 -20.82 2.36 -8.34
N TRP A 88 -19.85 3.10 -7.80
CA TRP A 88 -19.21 4.23 -8.46
C TRP A 88 -18.39 3.86 -9.71
N LEU A 89 -18.14 2.56 -9.96
CA LEU A 89 -17.46 2.08 -11.16
C LEU A 89 -18.37 1.28 -12.08
N GLU A 90 -19.65 1.14 -11.74
CA GLU A 90 -20.62 0.42 -12.56
C GLU A 90 -20.72 0.99 -13.97
N GLY A 91 -20.81 0.11 -14.97
CA GLY A 91 -20.80 0.48 -16.40
C GLY A 91 -19.43 0.93 -16.95
N THR A 92 -18.38 1.02 -16.13
CA THR A 92 -17.04 1.39 -16.60
C THR A 92 -16.17 0.17 -16.90
N PRO A 93 -15.17 0.27 -17.81
CA PRO A 93 -14.21 -0.81 -18.06
C PRO A 93 -13.34 -1.22 -16.86
N ARG A 94 -13.37 -0.42 -15.77
CA ARG A 94 -12.64 -0.69 -14.53
C ARG A 94 -13.47 -1.51 -13.53
N SER A 95 -14.75 -1.72 -13.78
CA SER A 95 -15.64 -2.49 -12.91
C SER A 95 -15.23 -3.95 -12.84
N THR A 96 -15.35 -4.54 -11.66
CA THR A 96 -15.23 -5.99 -11.45
C THR A 96 -16.58 -6.67 -11.23
N ARG A 97 -17.70 -5.95 -11.44
CA ARG A 97 -19.05 -6.54 -11.35
C ARG A 97 -19.23 -7.61 -12.43
N GLY A 98 -19.80 -8.74 -12.02
CA GLY A 98 -19.98 -9.90 -12.89
C GLY A 98 -18.73 -10.75 -13.12
N LEU A 99 -17.58 -10.36 -12.56
CA LEU A 99 -16.35 -11.16 -12.62
C LEU A 99 -16.17 -11.98 -11.34
N SER A 100 -15.57 -13.16 -11.48
CA SER A 100 -14.99 -13.89 -10.35
C SER A 100 -13.63 -13.30 -9.96
N PHE A 101 -13.13 -13.67 -8.77
CA PHE A 101 -11.78 -13.27 -8.38
C PHE A 101 -10.71 -13.92 -9.27
N ASP A 102 -10.90 -15.18 -9.67
CA ASP A 102 -10.00 -15.86 -10.60
C ASP A 102 -9.90 -15.10 -11.93
N GLN A 103 -11.02 -14.64 -12.51
CA GLN A 103 -10.99 -13.83 -13.75
C GLN A 103 -10.24 -12.51 -13.56
N PHE A 104 -10.37 -11.88 -12.38
CA PHE A 104 -9.61 -10.68 -12.05
C PHE A 104 -8.10 -10.96 -11.99
N VAL A 105 -7.69 -12.05 -11.33
CA VAL A 105 -6.28 -12.44 -11.20
C VAL A 105 -5.69 -12.92 -12.53
N GLU A 106 -6.45 -13.63 -13.35
CA GLU A 106 -6.06 -13.96 -14.73
C GLU A 106 -5.80 -12.70 -15.56
N GLY A 107 -6.70 -11.72 -15.47
CA GLY A 107 -6.49 -10.41 -16.09
C GLY A 107 -5.25 -9.69 -15.55
N TYR A 108 -4.97 -9.81 -14.25
CA TYR A 108 -3.77 -9.23 -13.64
C TYR A 108 -2.49 -9.90 -14.16
N LEU A 109 -2.53 -11.22 -14.39
CA LEU A 109 -1.41 -11.99 -14.95
C LEU A 109 -1.22 -11.82 -16.46
N ALA A 110 -2.14 -11.16 -17.16
CA ALA A 110 -2.03 -10.93 -18.59
C ALA A 110 -0.93 -9.89 -18.90
N GLU A 111 -0.15 -10.13 -19.95
CA GLU A 111 0.89 -9.19 -20.42
C GLU A 111 0.31 -7.79 -20.65
N LYS A 112 -0.85 -7.72 -21.32
CA LYS A 112 -1.65 -6.50 -21.44
C LYS A 112 -2.84 -6.57 -20.49
N GLN A 113 -2.65 -6.07 -19.28
CA GLN A 113 -3.69 -6.07 -18.26
C GLN A 113 -4.94 -5.30 -18.72
N PRO A 114 -6.15 -5.89 -18.63
CA PRO A 114 -7.40 -5.18 -18.88
C PRO A 114 -7.62 -4.09 -17.83
N ALA A 115 -8.43 -3.09 -18.16
CA ALA A 115 -8.64 -1.93 -17.30
C ALA A 115 -9.16 -2.30 -15.90
N PHE A 116 -9.95 -3.36 -15.76
CA PHE A 116 -10.43 -3.87 -14.47
C PHE A 116 -9.35 -4.52 -13.61
N ALA A 117 -8.24 -5.00 -14.18
CA ALA A 117 -7.14 -5.63 -13.45
C ALA A 117 -5.86 -4.77 -13.38
N ALA A 118 -5.75 -3.69 -14.16
CA ALA A 118 -4.61 -2.77 -14.15
C ALA A 118 -4.54 -1.95 -12.84
N VAL A 119 -3.97 -2.52 -11.78
CA VAL A 119 -3.92 -1.95 -10.41
C VAL A 119 -2.52 -1.61 -9.90
N GLY A 120 -1.49 -1.84 -10.72
CA GLY A 120 -0.09 -1.64 -10.35
C GLY A 120 0.50 -2.83 -9.62
N GLN A 121 1.59 -2.62 -8.89
CA GLN A 121 2.35 -3.67 -8.20
C GLN A 121 2.99 -3.07 -6.93
N GLN A 122 2.97 -3.76 -5.79
CA GLN A 122 3.44 -3.21 -4.53
C GLN A 122 4.96 -3.05 -4.51
N ALA A 123 5.72 -4.02 -5.02
CA ALA A 123 7.19 -3.91 -5.07
C ALA A 123 7.64 -2.74 -5.92
N LYS A 124 7.04 -2.54 -7.10
CA LYS A 124 7.30 -1.36 -7.95
C LYS A 124 6.91 -0.03 -7.30
N PHE A 125 5.92 -0.05 -6.41
CA PHE A 125 5.52 1.15 -5.68
C PHE A 125 6.52 1.52 -4.59
N LEU A 126 7.06 0.52 -3.89
CA LEU A 126 7.88 0.68 -2.68
C LEU A 126 9.39 0.56 -2.92
N THR A 127 9.83 0.19 -4.12
CA THR A 127 11.23 -0.08 -4.42
C THR A 127 11.70 0.75 -5.60
N HIS A 128 12.92 1.29 -5.50
CA HIS A 128 13.56 2.01 -6.58
C HIS A 128 14.03 1.02 -7.67
N PRO A 129 13.59 1.16 -8.93
CA PRO A 129 13.77 0.13 -9.95
C PRO A 129 15.22 -0.06 -10.39
N LYS A 130 16.12 0.91 -10.13
CA LYS A 130 17.53 0.81 -10.53
C LYS A 130 18.47 0.41 -9.38
N THR A 131 18.11 0.73 -8.15
CA THR A 131 19.01 0.55 -6.99
C THR A 131 18.55 -0.56 -6.06
N GLY A 132 17.30 -1.00 -6.15
CA GLY A 132 16.71 -1.96 -5.21
C GLY A 132 16.44 -1.37 -3.81
N GLU A 133 16.73 -0.07 -3.60
CA GLU A 133 16.42 0.63 -2.35
C GLU A 133 14.90 0.60 -2.12
N THR A 134 14.49 0.27 -0.90
CA THR A 134 13.09 0.29 -0.47
C THR A 134 12.95 1.12 0.80
N VAL A 135 11.74 1.21 1.35
CA VAL A 135 11.47 1.98 2.57
C VAL A 135 12.23 1.41 3.78
N ASP A 136 12.64 2.28 4.70
CA ASP A 136 13.44 1.91 5.89
C ASP A 136 12.67 1.02 6.86
N HIS A 137 11.35 1.24 6.94
CA HIS A 137 10.47 0.57 7.88
C HIS A 137 9.22 0.04 7.17
N LEU A 138 9.29 -1.22 6.75
CA LEU A 138 8.18 -1.90 6.12
C LEU A 138 7.48 -2.85 7.10
N PHE A 139 6.16 -2.70 7.24
CA PHE A 139 5.33 -3.54 8.10
C PHE A 139 4.24 -4.24 7.28
N ARG A 140 3.92 -5.48 7.66
CA ARG A 140 2.76 -6.20 7.14
C ARG A 140 1.48 -5.52 7.64
N TYR A 141 0.49 -5.43 6.77
CA TYR A 141 -0.81 -4.83 7.07
C TYR A 141 -1.49 -5.50 8.28
N GLU A 142 -1.29 -6.81 8.43
CA GLU A 142 -1.84 -7.60 9.54
C GLU A 142 -1.16 -7.29 10.88
N ALA A 143 0.06 -6.75 10.85
CA ALA A 143 0.83 -6.31 12.03
C ALA A 143 0.55 -4.84 12.39
N MET A 144 -0.69 -4.38 12.20
CA MET A 144 -1.11 -3.00 12.52
C MET A 144 -0.76 -2.59 13.97
N PRO A 145 -0.93 -3.43 15.01
CA PRO A 145 -0.53 -3.05 16.37
C PRO A 145 0.97 -2.75 16.50
N GLU A 146 1.83 -3.54 15.86
CA GLU A 146 3.28 -3.29 15.84
C GLU A 146 3.61 -1.99 15.10
N PHE A 147 2.92 -1.73 14.00
CA PHE A 147 3.11 -0.49 13.25
C PHE A 147 2.66 0.75 14.04
N VAL A 148 1.50 0.67 14.72
CA VAL A 148 1.02 1.73 15.60
C VAL A 148 2.03 1.97 16.74
N ALA A 149 2.51 0.93 17.40
CA ALA A 149 3.51 1.07 18.47
C ALA A 149 4.81 1.73 17.97
N PHE A 150 5.27 1.39 16.76
CA PHE A 150 6.40 2.07 16.11
C PHE A 150 6.12 3.57 15.92
N LEU A 151 4.91 3.93 15.46
CA LEU A 151 4.53 5.32 15.25
C LEU A 151 4.39 6.08 16.57
N GLU A 152 3.77 5.50 17.59
CA GLU A 152 3.65 6.12 18.92
C GLU A 152 5.02 6.39 19.53
N ALA A 153 5.95 5.43 19.44
CA ALA A 153 7.32 5.61 19.89
C ALA A 153 8.06 6.71 19.12
N ARG A 154 7.84 6.80 17.81
CA ARG A 154 8.51 7.79 16.94
C ARG A 154 7.94 9.20 17.10
N LEU A 155 6.63 9.32 17.26
CA LEU A 155 5.90 10.58 17.37
C LEU A 155 5.78 11.08 18.83
N GLY A 156 5.98 10.21 19.82
CA GLY A 156 5.89 10.56 21.24
C GLY A 156 4.45 10.87 21.68
N THR A 157 3.46 10.27 21.03
CA THR A 157 2.03 10.46 21.35
C THR A 157 1.26 9.16 21.12
N ALA A 158 0.18 8.98 21.87
CA ALA A 158 -0.73 7.85 21.67
C ALA A 158 -1.57 8.06 20.39
N ILE A 159 -1.82 6.97 19.66
CA ILE A 159 -2.60 6.98 18.41
C ILE A 159 -3.83 6.12 18.63
N THR A 160 -5.00 6.76 18.63
CA THR A 160 -6.29 6.05 18.65
C THR A 160 -6.82 5.89 17.24
N LEU A 161 -6.99 4.65 16.78
CA LEU A 161 -7.59 4.37 15.48
C LEU A 161 -9.08 4.15 15.63
N GLU A 162 -9.88 4.97 14.94
CA GLU A 162 -11.30 4.69 14.80
C GLU A 162 -11.50 3.40 14.00
N ARG A 163 -12.41 2.55 14.49
CA ARG A 163 -12.76 1.30 13.82
C ARG A 163 -13.54 1.63 12.54
N GLN A 164 -12.86 1.61 11.40
CA GLN A 164 -13.55 1.80 10.11
C GLN A 164 -14.20 0.50 9.65
N ASN A 165 -15.38 0.64 9.03
CA ASN A 165 -16.24 -0.45 8.58
C ASN A 165 -15.46 -1.57 7.87
N VAL A 166 -15.59 -2.78 8.38
CA VAL A 166 -15.10 -3.99 7.72
C VAL A 166 -15.91 -4.12 6.43
N SER A 167 -15.25 -4.01 5.27
CA SER A 167 -15.92 -4.21 3.99
C SER A 167 -16.56 -5.60 3.96
N PRO A 168 -17.76 -5.76 3.36
CA PRO A 168 -18.43 -7.04 3.31
C PRO A 168 -17.50 -8.11 2.76
N ASN A 169 -17.51 -9.26 3.45
CA ASN A 169 -16.62 -10.38 3.17
C ASN A 169 -17.12 -11.09 1.89
N HIS A 170 -16.87 -10.49 0.73
CA HIS A 170 -17.04 -11.19 -0.53
C HIS A 170 -16.07 -12.38 -0.53
N HIS A 171 -16.59 -13.56 -0.84
CA HIS A 171 -15.80 -14.78 -0.90
C HIS A 171 -14.72 -14.62 -1.99
N ILE A 172 -13.48 -14.39 -1.56
CA ILE A 172 -12.31 -14.34 -2.41
C ILE A 172 -11.64 -15.69 -2.28
N SER A 173 -11.94 -16.59 -3.20
CA SER A 173 -11.20 -17.84 -3.37
C SER A 173 -10.39 -17.75 -4.64
N LEU A 174 -9.09 -18.02 -4.53
CA LEU A 174 -8.19 -18.16 -5.67
C LEU A 174 -7.90 -19.65 -5.87
N SER A 175 -8.04 -20.16 -7.09
CA SER A 175 -7.69 -21.55 -7.38
C SER A 175 -6.19 -21.82 -7.12
N PRO A 176 -5.81 -23.02 -6.62
CA PRO A 176 -4.41 -23.31 -6.29
C PRO A 176 -3.44 -23.12 -7.46
N ALA A 177 -3.87 -23.50 -8.68
CA ALA A 177 -3.06 -23.33 -9.88
C ALA A 177 -2.83 -21.84 -10.21
N LEU A 178 -3.84 -20.99 -10.01
CA LEU A 178 -3.72 -19.56 -10.27
C LEU A 178 -2.90 -18.85 -9.18
N ARG A 179 -3.02 -19.29 -7.92
CA ARG A 179 -2.13 -18.86 -6.82
C ARG A 179 -0.66 -19.12 -7.16
N GLN A 180 -0.33 -20.35 -7.56
CA GLN A 180 1.05 -20.70 -7.91
C GLN A 180 1.60 -19.83 -9.04
N ARG A 181 0.79 -19.57 -10.09
CA ARG A 181 1.16 -18.67 -11.18
C ARG A 181 1.36 -17.23 -10.70
N LEU A 182 0.50 -16.77 -9.80
CA LEU A 182 0.59 -15.43 -9.20
C LEU A 182 1.87 -15.28 -8.38
N GLU A 183 2.19 -16.26 -7.54
CA GLU A 183 3.43 -16.31 -6.75
C GLU A 183 4.68 -16.27 -7.64
N GLN A 184 4.70 -17.05 -8.72
CA GLN A 184 5.83 -17.08 -9.65
C GLN A 184 5.99 -15.77 -10.42
N HIS A 185 4.89 -15.23 -10.97
CA HIS A 185 4.94 -14.04 -11.82
C HIS A 185 5.23 -12.75 -11.03
N TYR A 186 4.73 -12.67 -9.78
CA TYR A 186 4.91 -11.52 -8.91
C TYR A 186 5.80 -11.84 -7.70
N ALA A 187 6.80 -12.71 -7.88
CA ALA A 187 7.70 -13.15 -6.82
C ALA A 187 8.33 -12.00 -6.02
N GLU A 188 8.58 -10.85 -6.66
CA GLU A 188 9.07 -9.64 -6.00
C GLU A 188 8.12 -9.09 -4.93
N ASP A 189 6.80 -9.11 -5.17
CA ASP A 189 5.81 -8.65 -4.18
C ASP A 189 5.74 -9.61 -3.00
N TYR A 190 5.84 -10.92 -3.25
CA TYR A 190 5.89 -11.93 -2.20
C TYR A 190 7.18 -11.84 -1.38
N ALA A 191 8.33 -11.67 -2.03
CA ALA A 191 9.61 -11.49 -1.36
C ALA A 191 9.64 -10.22 -0.50
N LEU A 192 9.11 -9.10 -1.01
CA LEU A 192 9.01 -7.85 -0.26
C LEU A 192 8.04 -7.96 0.92
N TYR A 193 6.92 -8.68 0.77
CA TYR A 193 6.01 -8.96 1.89
C TYR A 193 6.68 -9.86 2.94
N ALA A 194 7.44 -10.87 2.51
CA ALA A 194 8.15 -11.79 3.39
C ALA A 194 9.22 -11.07 4.22
N SER A 195 9.92 -10.08 3.64
CA SER A 195 10.94 -9.28 4.34
C SER A 195 10.35 -8.22 5.28
N ALA A 196 9.07 -7.88 5.15
CA ALA A 196 8.40 -6.92 6.00
C ALA A 196 8.22 -7.43 7.44
N ARG A 197 8.28 -6.51 8.41
CA ARG A 197 8.07 -6.78 9.83
C ARG A 197 6.62 -7.17 10.12
N GLY A 198 6.41 -8.01 11.12
CA GLY A 198 5.08 -8.49 11.50
C GLY A 198 5.04 -10.00 11.61
N GLY A 199 4.92 -10.49 12.85
CA GLY A 199 4.95 -11.91 13.17
C GLY A 199 3.60 -12.59 12.92
N GLY A 200 3.55 -13.43 11.88
CA GLY A 200 2.42 -14.29 11.59
C GLY A 200 2.56 -14.86 10.19
N ALA A 201 3.24 -16.01 10.07
CA ALA A 201 3.00 -16.87 8.92
C ALA A 201 1.52 -17.27 8.96
N ARG A 202 0.79 -17.07 7.85
CA ARG A 202 -0.44 -17.83 7.64
C ARG A 202 -0.09 -19.26 7.28
#